data_AF-A0A7S9GUJ1-F1
#
_entry.id   AF-A0A7S9GUJ1-F1
#
_cell.length_a   1.000
_cell.length_b   1.000
_cell.length_c   1.000
_cell.angle_alpha   90.00
_cell.angle_beta   90.00
_cell.angle_gamma   90.00
#
_symmetry.space_group_name_H-M   'P 1'
#
loop_
_entity.id
_entity.type
_entity.pdbx_description
1 polymer ?
#
loop_
_entity_poly.entity_id
_entity_poly.type
_entity_poly.pdbx_seq_one_letter_code
_entity_poly.pdbx_strand_id
1 'polypeptide(L)' 'MKQSQHFLDNAENCAQLAERADDEPTHNRYKRMEAAWRALAKEQDWLDGETSPAEHAA' A
#
# COMPACT_ATOMS: atom_id res chain seq x y z
N MET A 1 -12.01 7.40 9.31
CA MET A 1 -10.58 7.12 9.10
C MET A 1 -10.11 7.92 7.89
N LYS A 2 -8.82 8.27 7.82
CA LYS A 2 -8.25 8.94 6.63
C LYS A 2 -8.27 7.99 5.43
N GLN A 3 -8.34 8.53 4.22
CA GLN A 3 -8.33 7.72 3.00
C GLN A 3 -7.00 6.95 2.83
N SER A 4 -5.87 7.55 3.20
CA SER A 4 -4.56 6.89 3.24
C SER A 4 -4.53 5.69 4.18
N GLN A 5 -5.18 5.79 5.35
CA GLN A 5 -5.31 4.67 6.28
C GLN A 5 -6.08 3.49 5.67
N HIS A 6 -7.16 3.74 4.94
CA HIS A 6 -7.87 2.67 4.23
C HIS A 6 -6.98 1.94 3.21
N PHE A 7 -6.11 2.67 2.51
CA PHE A 7 -5.14 2.08 1.61
C PHE A 7 -4.08 1.27 2.36
N LEU A 8 -3.60 1.74 3.52
CA LEU A 8 -2.68 0.98 4.37
C LEU A 8 -3.31 -0.31 4.92
N ASP A 9 -4.59 -0.27 5.30
CA ASP A 9 -5.31 -1.46 5.77
C ASP A 9 -5.44 -2.51 4.63
N ASN A 10 -5.69 -2.06 3.39
CA ASN A 10 -5.71 -2.93 2.22
C ASN A 10 -4.32 -3.52 1.92
N ALA A 11 -3.26 -2.73 2.08
CA ALA A 11 -1.90 -3.20 1.92
C ALA A 11 -1.58 -4.32 2.92
N GLU A 12 -1.94 -4.11 4.18
CA GLU A 12 -1.74 -5.10 5.25
C GLU A 12 -2.53 -6.38 4.98
N ASN A 13 -3.79 -6.27 4.51
CA ASN A 13 -4.56 -7.43 4.09
C ASN A 13 -3.85 -8.21 2.95
N CYS A 14 -3.32 -7.50 1.95
CA CYS A 14 -2.56 -8.13 0.88
C CYS A 14 -1.29 -8.81 1.39
N ALA A 15 -0.58 -8.23 2.37
CA ALA A 15 0.59 -8.86 2.99
C ALA A 15 0.21 -10.19 3.67
N GLN A 16 -0.87 -10.20 4.45
CA GLN A 16 -1.38 -11.42 5.11
C GLN A 16 -1.85 -12.48 4.13
N LEU A 17 -2.43 -12.08 2.98
CA LEU A 17 -2.79 -13.00 1.91
C LEU A 17 -1.56 -13.56 1.20
N ALA A 18 -0.51 -12.75 1.00
CA ALA A 18 0.75 -13.22 0.43
C ALA A 18 1.41 -14.28 1.33
N GLU A 19 1.46 -14.04 2.64
CA GLU A 19 2.02 -14.99 3.62
C GLU A 19 1.32 -16.36 3.63
N ARG A 20 0.03 -16.39 3.26
CA ARG A 20 -0.80 -17.61 3.24
C ARG A 20 -0.93 -18.23 1.85
N ALA A 21 -0.29 -17.66 0.82
CA ALA A 21 -0.41 -18.17 -0.54
C ALA A 21 0.33 -19.52 -0.68
N ASP A 22 -0.35 -20.50 -1.28
CA ASP A 22 0.18 -21.86 -1.48
C ASP A 22 1.15 -21.96 -2.68
N ASP A 23 1.24 -20.91 -3.50
CA ASP A 23 2.08 -20.86 -4.69
C ASP A 23 2.73 -19.50 -4.91
N GLU A 24 3.91 -19.53 -5.53
CA GLU A 24 4.74 -18.35 -5.79
C GLU A 24 4.04 -17.31 -6.71
N PRO A 25 3.33 -17.68 -7.79
CA PRO A 25 2.54 -16.73 -8.57
C PRO A 25 1.50 -15.95 -7.75
N THR A 26 0.74 -16.64 -6.90
CA THR A 26 -0.28 -16.03 -6.03
C THR A 26 0.35 -15.12 -4.98
N HIS A 27 1.42 -15.57 -4.33
CA HIS A 27 2.23 -14.75 -3.43
C HIS A 27 2.68 -13.45 -4.12
N ASN A 28 3.27 -13.57 -5.31
CA ASN A 28 3.79 -12.44 -6.07
C ASN A 28 2.69 -11.46 -6.50
N ARG A 29 1.48 -11.96 -6.80
CA ARG A 29 0.31 -11.12 -7.08
C ARG A 29 -0.06 -10.28 -5.86
N TYR A 30 -0.17 -10.89 -4.68
CA TYR A 30 -0.53 -10.16 -3.47
C TYR A 30 0.54 -9.15 -3.05
N LYS A 31 1.83 -9.47 -3.18
CA LYS A 31 2.92 -8.51 -2.92
C LYS A 31 2.89 -7.29 -3.84
N ARG A 32 2.52 -7.46 -5.12
CA ARG A 32 2.34 -6.33 -6.04
C ARG A 32 1.15 -5.46 -5.64
N MET A 33 0.05 -6.06 -5.22
CA MET A 33 -1.12 -5.33 -4.73
C MET A 33 -0.80 -4.57 -3.44
N GLU A 34 -0.10 -5.18 -2.49
CA GLU A 34 0.40 -4.51 -1.29
C GLU A 34 1.22 -3.27 -1.65
N ALA A 35 2.22 -3.42 -2.54
CA ALA A 35 3.06 -2.31 -2.96
C ALA A 35 2.25 -1.18 -3.60
N ALA A 36 1.26 -1.52 -4.44
CA ALA A 36 0.37 -0.54 -5.07
C ALA A 36 -0.48 0.21 -4.03
N TRP A 37 -1.03 -0.48 -3.04
CA TRP A 37 -1.79 0.15 -1.96
C TRP A 37 -0.92 1.08 -1.09
N ARG A 38 0.31 0.67 -0.77
CA ARG A 38 1.26 1.53 -0.05
C ARG A 38 1.62 2.78 -0.84
N ALA A 39 1.78 2.66 -2.17
CA ALA A 39 2.02 3.80 -3.03
C ALA A 39 0.81 4.76 -3.05
N LEU A 40 -0.41 4.23 -3.14
CA LEU A 40 -1.64 5.05 -3.07
C LEU A 40 -1.79 5.75 -1.72
N ALA A 41 -1.43 5.11 -0.61
CA ALA A 41 -1.45 5.76 0.70
C ALA A 41 -0.51 6.97 0.75
N LYS A 42 0.73 6.81 0.27
CA LYS A 42 1.71 7.91 0.19
C LYS A 42 1.21 9.06 -0.69
N GLU A 43 0.66 8.73 -1.86
CA GLU A 43 0.09 9.73 -2.77
C GLU A 43 -1.07 10.48 -2.11
N GLN A 44 -1.94 9.77 -1.39
CA GLN A 44 -3.07 10.38 -0.70
C GLN A 44 -2.62 11.31 0.43
N ASP A 45 -1.63 10.92 1.23
CA ASP A 45 -1.07 11.77 2.28
C ASP A 45 -0.46 13.06 1.68
N TRP A 46 0.16 12.98 0.50
CA TRP A 46 0.65 14.17 -0.21
C TRP A 46 -0.48 15.06 -0.74
N LEU A 47 -1.51 14.47 -1.37
CA LEU A 47 -2.69 15.20 -1.84
C LEU A 47 -3.44 15.89 -0.70
N ASP A 48 -3.45 15.28 0.48
CA ASP A 48 -4.08 15.83 1.69
C ASP A 48 -3.18 16.88 2.39
N GLY A 49 -1.95 17.10 1.91
CA GLY A 49 -1.00 18.07 2.46
C GLY A 49 -0.31 17.63 3.76
N GLU A 50 -0.35 16.33 4.07
CA GLU A 50 0.24 15.74 5.28
C GLU A 50 1.75 15.47 5.13
N THR A 51 2.24 15.39 3.89
CA THR A 51 3.67 15.27 3.57
C THR A 51 4.11 16.45 2.69
N SER A 52 5.33 16.92 2.92
CA SER A 52 5.87 18.01 2.11
C SER A 52 6.22 17.53 0.69
N PRO A 53 6.20 18.41 -0.32
CA PRO A 53 6.62 18.03 -1.68
C PRO A 53 8.04 17.46 -1.77
N ALA A 54 8.93 17.82 -0.84
CA ALA A 54 10.29 17.29 -0.76
C ALA A 54 10.32 15.83 -0.28
N GLU A 55 9.36 15.41 0.54
CA GLU A 55 9.24 14.05 1.07
C GLU A 55 8.51 13.10 0.10
N HIS A 56 7.65 13.63 -0.78
CA HIS A 56 6.95 12.83 -1.79
C HIS A 56 7.84 12.45 -2.98
N ALA A 57 8.79 13.31 -3.36
CA ALA A 57 9.67 13.10 -4.51
C ALA A 57 10.82 12.08 -4.29
N ALA A 58 10.93 11.50 -3.09
CA ALA A 58 12.01 10.59 -2.67
C ALA A 58 11.54 9.13 -2.57
#